data_AF-A0A182JP73-F1
#
_entry.id   AF-A0A182JP73-F1
#
_cell.length_a   1.000
_cell.length_b   1.000
_cell.length_c   1.000
_cell.angle_alpha   90.00
_cell.angle_beta   90.00
_cell.angle_gamma   90.00
#
_symmetry.space_group_name_H-M   'P 1'
#
loop_
_entity.id
_entity.type
_entity.pdbx_description
1 polymer ?
#
loop_
_entity_poly.entity_id
_entity_poly.type
_entity_poly.pdbx_seq_one_letter_code
_entity_poly.pdbx_strand_id
1 'polypeptide(L)'
;IIFHLFCTYLDSQLRPLPQPGGRPFFNRYVVVGDKKTTKETLAEVNTKNKAKCAILYSNPLKPKFNFVSDDKIHSCAYDRNNLFYVIIQFLMYMKTHHECSLEGINLGKSGINILCCVED
;
A
#
# COMPACT_ATOMS: atom_id res chain seq x y z
N ILE A 1 4.84 7.84 -12.39
CA ILE A 1 5.31 8.97 -11.55
C ILE A 1 4.52 9.07 -10.24
N ILE A 2 3.19 9.28 -10.26
CA ILE A 2 2.37 9.45 -9.04
C ILE A 2 2.56 8.34 -8.01
N PHE A 3 2.47 7.07 -8.43
CA PHE A 3 2.69 5.94 -7.51
C PHE A 3 4.09 5.96 -6.87
N HIS A 4 5.12 6.31 -7.65
CA HIS A 4 6.47 6.44 -7.12
C HIS A 4 6.56 7.58 -6.10
N LEU A 5 5.93 8.73 -6.37
CA LEU A 5 5.88 9.86 -5.44
C LEU A 5 5.19 9.47 -4.12
N PHE A 6 4.07 8.75 -4.19
CA PHE A 6 3.37 8.24 -3.02
C PHE A 6 4.25 7.31 -2.19
N CYS A 7 4.91 6.34 -2.83
CA CYS A 7 5.84 5.43 -2.15
C CYS A 7 7.00 6.20 -1.51
N THR A 8 7.64 7.11 -2.25
CA THR A 8 8.80 7.88 -1.76
C THR A 8 8.43 8.81 -0.62
N TYR A 9 7.24 9.42 -0.67
CA TYR A 9 6.71 10.18 0.45
C TYR A 9 6.57 9.30 1.69
N LEU A 10 5.86 8.17 1.62
CA LEU A 10 5.69 7.29 2.79
C LEU A 10 7.01 6.68 3.27
N ASP A 11 7.93 6.31 2.38
CA ASP A 11 9.27 5.85 2.76
C ASP A 11 10.04 6.88 3.60
N SER A 12 9.84 8.18 3.36
CA SER A 12 10.47 9.25 4.13
C SER A 12 9.84 9.46 5.52
N GLN A 13 8.61 9.00 5.72
CA GLN A 13 7.87 9.17 6.98
C GLN A 13 8.06 7.98 7.93
N LEU A 14 8.32 6.79 7.39
CA LEU A 14 8.42 5.55 8.15
C LEU A 14 9.83 5.35 8.74
N ARG A 15 9.90 4.57 9.82
CA ARG A 15 11.19 4.19 10.41
C ARG A 15 12.03 3.36 9.43
N PRO A 16 13.35 3.61 9.33
CA PRO A 16 14.24 2.83 8.48
C PRO A 16 14.20 1.33 8.79
N LEU A 17 14.42 0.51 7.75
CA LEU A 17 14.59 -0.93 7.92
C LEU A 17 15.99 -1.27 8.46
N PRO A 18 16.15 -2.38 9.22
CA PRO A 18 17.47 -2.90 9.58
C PRO A 18 18.34 -3.19 8.35
N GLN A 19 19.67 -3.11 8.50
CA GLN A 19 20.60 -3.38 7.40
C GLN A 19 20.51 -4.82 6.87
N PRO A 20 20.67 -5.06 5.54
CA PRO A 20 21.18 -4.15 4.50
C PRO A 20 20.18 -3.08 4.01
N GLY A 21 19.00 -2.99 4.62
CA GLY A 21 18.09 -1.87 4.47
C GLY A 21 17.32 -1.88 3.15
N GLY A 22 16.25 -1.10 3.11
CA GLY A 22 15.38 -0.96 1.94
C GLY A 22 14.41 0.20 2.15
N ARG A 23 13.51 0.38 1.19
CA ARG A 23 12.46 1.40 1.23
C ARG A 23 11.35 0.95 2.20
N PRO A 24 11.16 1.59 3.37
CA PRO A 24 10.30 1.04 4.43
C PRO A 24 8.86 0.76 3.99
N PHE A 25 8.26 1.68 3.22
CA PHE A 25 6.92 1.52 2.66
C PHE A 25 6.94 0.55 1.48
N PHE A 26 7.77 0.80 0.46
CA PHE A 26 7.75 0.00 -0.77
C PHE A 26 8.04 -1.49 -0.49
N ASN A 27 9.04 -1.78 0.34
CA ASN A 27 9.40 -3.15 0.71
C ASN A 27 8.38 -3.83 1.62
N ARG A 28 7.44 -3.12 2.27
CA ARG A 28 6.44 -3.73 3.16
C ARG A 28 5.03 -3.77 2.57
N TYR A 29 4.66 -2.78 1.77
CA TYR A 29 3.28 -2.54 1.36
C TYR A 29 3.08 -2.53 -0.16
N VAL A 30 4.12 -2.82 -0.95
CA VAL A 30 3.99 -2.97 -2.42
C VAL A 30 4.36 -4.38 -2.84
N VAL A 31 3.50 -5.04 -3.60
CA VAL A 31 3.78 -6.34 -4.23
C VAL A 31 3.84 -6.16 -5.73
N VAL A 32 4.91 -6.64 -6.36
CA VAL A 32 5.04 -6.68 -7.82
C VAL A 32 4.56 -8.03 -8.32
N GLY A 33 3.50 -8.01 -9.13
CA GLY A 33 2.67 -9.18 -9.46
C GLY A 33 2.91 -9.82 -10.83
N ASP A 34 3.82 -9.30 -11.67
CA ASP A 34 3.93 -9.70 -13.09
C ASP A 34 4.14 -11.19 -13.37
N LYS A 35 4.57 -11.97 -12.38
CA LYS A 35 4.85 -13.40 -12.51
C LYS A 35 4.25 -14.25 -11.37
N LYS A 36 3.41 -13.67 -10.52
CA LYS A 36 2.88 -14.33 -9.32
C LYS A 36 1.44 -14.76 -9.53
N THR A 37 1.12 -15.95 -9.06
CA THR A 37 -0.26 -16.41 -8.89
C THR A 37 -0.95 -15.63 -7.77
N THR A 38 -2.28 -15.70 -7.72
CA THR A 38 -3.07 -15.15 -6.60
C THR A 38 -2.61 -15.72 -5.27
N LYS A 39 -2.38 -17.03 -5.19
CA LYS A 39 -1.96 -17.71 -3.95
C LYS A 39 -0.60 -17.20 -3.46
N GLU A 40 0.38 -17.06 -4.35
CA GLU A 40 1.70 -16.52 -4.01
C GLU A 40 1.62 -15.06 -3.56
N THR A 41 0.80 -14.26 -4.23
CA THR A 41 0.57 -12.85 -3.87
C THR A 41 0.01 -12.73 -2.46
N LEU A 42 -1.03 -13.51 -2.12
CA LEU A 42 -1.64 -13.50 -0.79
C LEU A 42 -0.67 -13.99 0.29
N ALA A 43 0.09 -15.06 0.02
CA ALA A 43 1.10 -15.58 0.93
C ALA A 43 2.22 -14.55 1.22
N GLU A 44 2.66 -13.82 0.19
CA GLU A 44 3.62 -12.73 0.37
C GLU A 44 3.04 -11.64 1.27
N VAL A 45 1.84 -11.13 0.97
CA VAL A 45 1.24 -10.04 1.77
C VAL A 45 1.11 -10.42 3.25
N ASN A 46 0.70 -11.65 3.54
CA ASN A 46 0.57 -12.16 4.90
C ASN A 46 1.88 -12.23 5.69
N THR A 47 3.02 -12.34 5.01
CA THR A 47 4.33 -12.45 5.65
C THR A 47 5.09 -11.12 5.65
N LYS A 48 4.68 -10.16 4.82
CA LYS A 48 5.43 -8.93 4.54
C LYS A 48 5.24 -7.82 5.57
N ASN A 49 4.06 -7.73 6.18
CA ASN A 49 3.75 -6.72 7.20
C ASN A 49 2.64 -7.19 8.15
N LYS A 50 2.57 -6.57 9.34
CA LYS A 50 1.58 -6.91 10.37
C LYS A 50 0.15 -6.53 9.99
N ALA A 51 0.00 -5.53 9.13
CA ALA A 51 -1.31 -5.06 8.67
C ALA A 51 -1.95 -5.98 7.62
N LYS A 52 -1.24 -7.02 7.15
CA LYS A 52 -1.70 -8.00 6.17
C LYS A 52 -2.36 -7.38 4.93
N CYS A 53 -1.81 -6.24 4.49
CA CYS A 53 -2.32 -5.55 3.31
C CYS A 53 -1.19 -5.01 2.43
N ALA A 54 -1.49 -4.79 1.14
CA ALA A 54 -0.54 -4.22 0.20
C ALA A 54 -1.24 -3.61 -1.03
N ILE A 55 -0.51 -2.76 -1.75
CA ILE A 55 -0.82 -2.34 -3.11
C ILE A 55 -0.13 -3.33 -4.06
N LEU A 56 -0.92 -4.06 -4.83
CA LEU A 56 -0.44 -4.93 -5.90
C LEU A 56 -0.25 -4.09 -7.17
N TYR A 57 0.98 -4.05 -7.67
CA TYR A 57 1.35 -3.42 -8.93
C TYR A 57 1.70 -4.49 -9.98
N SER A 58 1.10 -4.39 -11.16
CA SER A 58 1.32 -5.32 -12.28
C SER A 58 1.25 -4.59 -13.63
N ASN A 59 1.76 -5.22 -14.68
CA ASN A 59 1.85 -4.72 -16.04
C ASN A 59 2.57 -3.37 -16.16
N PRO A 60 3.91 -3.34 -16.22
CA PRO A 60 4.67 -2.09 -16.23
C PRO A 60 4.42 -1.19 -17.44
N LEU A 61 4.03 -1.77 -18.58
CA LEU A 61 3.69 -1.03 -19.80
C LEU A 61 2.32 -0.34 -19.68
N LYS A 62 1.36 -0.98 -18.99
CA LYS A 62 0.05 -0.41 -18.67
C LYS A 62 -0.28 -0.72 -17.21
N PRO A 63 0.26 0.08 -16.26
CA PRO A 63 0.15 -0.17 -14.82
C PRO A 63 -1.27 -0.50 -14.38
N LYS A 64 -1.40 -1.65 -13.71
CA LYS A 64 -2.62 -2.11 -13.04
C LYS A 64 -2.34 -2.22 -11.56
N PHE A 65 -3.21 -1.59 -10.78
CA PHE A 65 -3.18 -1.56 -9.34
C PHE A 65 -4.38 -2.31 -8.78
N ASN A 66 -4.16 -3.10 -7.74
CA ASN A 66 -5.22 -3.66 -6.91
C ASN A 66 -4.85 -3.50 -5.45
N PHE A 67 -5.85 -3.44 -4.57
CA PHE A 67 -5.62 -3.53 -3.14
C PHE A 67 -5.67 -4.99 -2.70
N VAL A 68 -4.81 -5.38 -1.77
CA VAL A 68 -4.81 -6.71 -1.16
C VAL A 68 -5.03 -6.52 0.34
N SER A 69 -6.05 -7.18 0.89
CA SER A 69 -6.28 -7.29 2.33
C SER A 69 -7.08 -8.55 2.63
N ASP A 70 -7.02 -9.03 3.87
CA ASP A 70 -7.92 -10.08 4.39
C ASP A 70 -7.98 -11.33 3.48
N ASP A 71 -6.80 -11.79 3.05
CA ASP A 71 -6.63 -12.96 2.18
C ASP A 71 -7.31 -12.84 0.80
N LYS A 72 -7.56 -11.61 0.32
CA LYS A 72 -8.20 -11.35 -0.96
C LYS A 72 -7.50 -10.25 -1.76
N ILE A 73 -7.53 -10.42 -3.08
CA ILE A 73 -7.18 -9.34 -4.02
C ILE A 73 -8.48 -8.65 -4.41
N HIS A 74 -8.61 -7.39 -4.04
CA HIS A 74 -9.76 -6.55 -4.37
C HIS A 74 -9.62 -6.06 -5.80
N SER A 75 -10.32 -6.73 -6.72
CA SER A 75 -10.34 -6.37 -8.13
C SER A 75 -10.85 -4.93 -8.31
N CYS A 76 -10.10 -4.13 -9.04
CA CYS A 76 -10.45 -2.75 -9.35
C CYS A 76 -10.75 -2.57 -10.84
N ALA A 77 -11.53 -1.53 -11.19
CA ALA A 77 -11.64 -1.09 -12.56
C ALA A 77 -10.27 -0.57 -13.04
N TYR A 78 -9.78 -1.08 -14.18
CA TYR A 78 -8.50 -0.69 -14.76
C TYR A 78 -8.64 0.52 -15.71
N ASP A 79 -9.30 1.56 -15.22
CA ASP A 79 -9.47 2.83 -15.92
C ASP A 79 -8.34 3.81 -15.58
N ARG A 80 -8.49 5.09 -15.97
CA ARG A 80 -7.49 6.14 -15.72
C ARG A 80 -7.31 6.48 -14.23
N ASN A 81 -8.28 6.14 -13.39
CA ASN A 81 -8.31 6.48 -11.97
C ASN A 81 -7.93 5.30 -11.07
N ASN A 82 -7.65 4.13 -11.63
CA ASN A 82 -7.32 2.89 -10.92
C ASN A 82 -6.33 3.09 -9.76
N LEU A 83 -5.25 3.85 -9.98
CA LEU A 83 -4.27 4.14 -8.93
C LEU A 83 -4.88 4.90 -7.75
N PHE A 84 -5.64 5.95 -8.01
CA PHE A 84 -6.23 6.78 -6.94
C PHE A 84 -7.25 5.98 -6.13
N TYR A 85 -8.06 5.16 -6.80
CA TYR A 85 -8.99 4.27 -6.11
C TYR A 85 -8.26 3.31 -5.16
N VAL A 86 -7.15 2.70 -5.60
CA VAL A 86 -6.37 1.79 -4.75
C VAL A 86 -5.66 2.51 -3.61
N ILE A 87 -5.18 3.75 -3.82
CA ILE A 87 -4.62 4.59 -2.74
C ILE A 87 -5.71 4.89 -1.69
N ILE A 88 -6.92 5.26 -2.13
CA ILE A 88 -8.05 5.52 -1.23
C ILE A 88 -8.40 4.25 -0.45
N GLN A 89 -8.46 3.08 -1.11
CA GLN A 89 -8.70 1.80 -0.41
C GLN A 89 -7.63 1.52 0.65
N PHE A 90 -6.36 1.72 0.33
CA PHE A 90 -5.26 1.58 1.29
C PHE A 90 -5.43 2.51 2.50
N LEU A 91 -5.68 3.81 2.26
CA LEU A 91 -5.87 4.80 3.32
C LEU A 91 -7.10 4.50 4.18
N MET A 92 -8.22 4.12 3.55
CA MET A 92 -9.44 3.71 4.25
C MET A 92 -9.22 2.45 5.09
N TYR A 93 -8.45 1.49 4.61
CA TYR A 93 -8.10 0.30 5.39
C TYR A 93 -7.28 0.66 6.63
N MET A 94 -6.29 1.56 6.50
CA MET A 94 -5.53 2.05 7.65
C MET A 94 -6.41 2.80 8.65
N LYS A 95 -7.32 3.65 8.16
CA LYS A 95 -8.29 4.38 8.99
C LYS A 95 -9.20 3.45 9.79
N THR A 96 -9.72 2.40 9.15
CA THR A 96 -10.76 1.52 9.70
C THR A 96 -10.24 0.33 10.49
N HIS A 97 -9.08 -0.22 10.15
CA HIS A 97 -8.55 -1.46 10.73
C HIS A 97 -7.25 -1.30 11.51
N HIS A 98 -6.55 -0.16 11.37
CA HIS A 98 -5.23 0.06 11.97
C HIS A 98 -5.13 1.39 12.73
N GLU A 99 -6.25 1.92 13.24
CA GLU A 99 -6.29 3.13 14.07
C GLU A 99 -5.57 4.34 13.43
N CYS A 100 -5.69 4.47 12.11
CA CYS A 100 -4.98 5.49 11.33
C CYS A 100 -3.45 5.39 11.42
N SER A 101 -2.88 4.22 11.72
CA SER A 101 -1.46 4.02 11.98
C SER A 101 -0.79 3.14 10.94
N LEU A 102 0.43 3.51 10.54
CA LEU A 102 1.29 2.73 9.66
C LEU A 102 2.66 2.58 10.33
N GLU A 103 2.99 1.37 10.79
CA GLU A 103 4.25 1.10 11.50
C GLU A 103 4.51 2.06 12.69
N GLY A 104 3.44 2.45 13.38
CA GLY A 104 3.49 3.37 14.51
C GLY A 104 3.50 4.87 14.13
N ILE A 105 3.41 5.19 12.84
CA ILE A 105 3.28 6.57 12.34
C ILE A 105 1.80 6.86 12.12
N ASN A 106 1.28 7.92 12.76
CA ASN A 106 -0.09 8.35 12.59
C ASN A 106 -0.29 9.02 11.22
N LEU A 107 -1.28 8.57 10.46
CA LEU A 107 -1.65 9.06 9.13
C LEU A 107 -2.67 10.20 9.16
N GLY A 108 -3.31 10.46 10.29
CA GLY A 108 -4.27 11.54 10.51
C GLY A 108 -3.63 12.83 11.02
N LYS A 109 -4.47 13.73 11.56
CA LYS A 109 -4.09 15.11 11.94
C LYS A 109 -2.95 15.23 12.94
N SER A 110 -2.72 14.23 13.78
CA SER A 110 -1.64 14.21 14.78
C SER A 110 -0.29 13.72 14.24
N GLY A 111 -0.24 13.27 12.98
CA GLY A 111 0.99 12.85 12.31
C GLY A 111 1.12 13.47 10.93
N ILE A 112 1.23 12.63 9.90
CA ILE A 112 1.53 13.10 8.53
C ILE A 112 0.32 13.68 7.80
N ASN A 113 -0.88 13.56 8.38
CA ASN A 113 -2.14 14.14 7.90
C ASN A 113 -2.49 13.80 6.44
N ILE A 114 -2.11 12.62 5.96
CA ILE A 114 -2.47 12.16 4.61
C ILE A 114 -3.93 11.68 4.53
N LEU A 115 -4.53 11.29 5.66
CA LEU A 115 -5.93 10.88 5.72
C LEU A 115 -6.92 12.03 5.47
N CYS A 116 -6.50 13.30 5.52
CA CYS A 116 -7.38 14.43 5.22
C CYS A 116 -8.02 14.36 3.82
N CYS A 117 -7.41 13.62 2.88
CA CYS A 117 -7.95 13.38 1.54
C CYS A 117 -9.15 12.42 1.51
N VAL A 118 -9.43 11.72 2.61
CA VAL A 118 -10.50 10.71 2.79
C VAL A 118 -11.23 10.88 4.13
N GLU A 119 -11.04 12.03 4.77
CA GLU A 119 -11.82 12.47 5.93
C GLU A 119 -13.08 13.20 5.42
N ASP A 120 -14.21 12.91 6.06
CA ASP A 120 -15.47 13.64 5.84
C ASP A 120 -15.40 15.05 6.44
#